data_AF-X1B804-F1
#
_entry.id   AF-X1B804-F1
#
_cell.length_a   1.000
_cell.length_b   1.000
_cell.length_c   1.000
_cell.angle_alpha   90.00
_cell.angle_beta   90.00
_cell.angle_gamma   90.00
#
_symmetry.space_group_name_H-M   'P 1'
#
loop_
_entity.id
_entity.type
_entity.pdbx_description
1 polymer ?
#
loop_
_entity_poly.entity_id
_entity_poly.type
_entity_poly.pdbx_seq_one_letter_code
_entity_poly.pdbx_strand_id
1 'polypeptide(L)'
;MLDQRIISEKFLKIKVIEELEQHDVIYSAETGIDGKIYFAPSSEFYPGSSARIYCYVPEADNLREVVNIEKVTGERLGEFRPSHSKIHISMAVGKDGTLYAATHLTAPPKGEKYAGIYETYGDPKRGYPGSVLIAYYPERDKTENLGRVTPYEGTRVMTIDKERNILYMVTMPRSHLIAFDIKERRSRDIGRLSMENTLGIESDARGFIYSTDDEGFIIRYNPE
;
A
#
# COMPACT_ATOMS: atom_id res chain seq x y z
N MET A 1 -17.35 -27.04 -21.91
CA MET A 1 -18.07 -26.13 -20.99
C MET A 1 -17.15 -25.88 -19.81
N LEU A 2 -16.77 -24.63 -19.55
CA LEU A 2 -16.03 -24.29 -18.34
C LEU A 2 -16.95 -24.54 -17.15
N ASP A 3 -16.47 -25.30 -16.19
CA ASP A 3 -17.14 -25.57 -14.93
C ASP A 3 -17.28 -24.25 -14.15
N GLN A 4 -18.50 -23.73 -14.05
CA GLN A 4 -18.83 -22.46 -13.38
C GLN A 4 -19.28 -22.68 -11.92
N ARG A 5 -18.87 -23.78 -11.27
CA ARG A 5 -19.21 -24.01 -9.85
C ARG A 5 -18.71 -22.84 -8.99
N ILE A 6 -19.64 -22.24 -8.23
CA ILE A 6 -19.37 -21.18 -7.25
C ILE A 6 -19.23 -21.77 -5.84
N ILE A 7 -18.49 -21.08 -4.96
CA ILE A 7 -18.43 -21.43 -3.53
C ILE A 7 -19.81 -21.18 -2.91
N SER A 8 -20.33 -22.15 -2.16
CA SER A 8 -21.60 -21.99 -1.45
C SER A 8 -21.51 -20.88 -0.40
N GLU A 9 -22.54 -20.04 -0.33
CA GLU A 9 -22.64 -18.93 0.64
C GLU A 9 -22.46 -19.38 2.10
N LYS A 10 -22.75 -20.64 2.45
CA LYS A 10 -22.51 -21.18 3.79
C LYS A 10 -21.03 -21.16 4.22
N PHE A 11 -20.11 -21.07 3.27
CA PHE A 11 -18.67 -20.97 3.50
C PHE A 11 -18.15 -19.54 3.34
N LEU A 12 -19.01 -18.58 3.00
CA LEU A 12 -18.64 -17.19 2.77
C LEU A 12 -19.22 -16.31 3.88
N LYS A 13 -18.41 -15.34 4.31
CA LYS A 13 -18.88 -14.19 5.08
C LYS A 13 -18.53 -12.96 4.28
N ILE A 14 -19.54 -12.19 3.90
CA ILE A 14 -19.37 -10.92 3.19
C ILE A 14 -19.61 -9.80 4.18
N LYS A 15 -18.72 -8.83 4.21
CA LYS A 15 -18.81 -7.64 5.06
C LYS A 15 -18.82 -6.40 4.20
N VAL A 16 -19.70 -5.48 4.55
CA VAL A 16 -19.86 -4.19 3.87
C VAL A 16 -19.43 -3.11 4.85
N ILE A 17 -18.59 -2.19 4.40
CA ILE A 17 -18.32 -0.96 5.13
C ILE A 17 -19.42 0.02 4.73
N GLU A 18 -20.35 0.26 5.64
CA GLU A 18 -21.41 1.24 5.44
C GLU A 18 -20.83 2.66 5.45
N GLU A 19 -21.44 3.55 4.66
CA GLU A 19 -21.10 4.99 4.61
C GLU A 19 -19.64 5.31 4.26
N LEU A 20 -18.90 4.36 3.67
CA LEU A 20 -17.58 4.64 3.13
C LEU A 20 -17.71 5.59 1.94
N GLU A 21 -16.90 6.65 1.92
CA GLU A 21 -16.71 7.51 0.75
C GLU A 21 -16.31 6.67 -0.49
N GLN A 22 -16.29 7.25 -1.67
CA GLN A 22 -16.09 6.49 -2.92
C GLN A 22 -14.76 5.70 -2.96
N HIS A 23 -14.86 4.38 -2.83
CA HIS A 23 -13.78 3.39 -2.96
C HIS A 23 -14.32 2.20 -3.79
N ASP A 24 -13.53 1.66 -4.71
CA ASP A 24 -13.92 0.58 -5.64
C ASP A 24 -13.08 -0.69 -5.50
N VAL A 25 -11.99 -0.65 -4.73
CA VAL A 25 -11.01 -1.74 -4.68
C VAL A 25 -10.39 -1.90 -3.30
N ILE A 26 -9.97 -3.14 -2.98
CA ILE A 26 -9.12 -3.46 -1.83
C ILE A 26 -7.96 -4.30 -2.38
N TYR A 27 -6.77 -3.68 -2.48
CA TYR A 27 -5.56 -4.35 -2.97
C TYR A 27 -4.70 -4.94 -1.88
N SER A 28 -4.83 -4.45 -0.65
CA SER A 28 -3.95 -4.82 0.45
C SER A 28 -4.77 -5.27 1.65
N ALA A 29 -4.41 -6.43 2.17
CA ALA A 29 -4.96 -7.00 3.39
C ALA A 29 -3.88 -7.79 4.12
N GLU A 30 -3.89 -7.76 5.44
CA GLU A 30 -2.91 -8.40 6.31
C GLU A 30 -3.60 -8.98 7.55
N THR A 31 -3.06 -10.09 8.04
CA THR A 31 -3.44 -10.63 9.35
C THR A 31 -2.49 -10.08 10.40
N GLY A 32 -3.01 -9.34 11.38
CA GLY A 32 -2.22 -8.91 12.52
C GLY A 32 -1.84 -10.09 13.42
N ILE A 33 -0.77 -9.93 14.19
CA ILE A 33 -0.40 -10.93 15.22
C ILE A 33 -1.46 -11.07 16.31
N ASP A 34 -2.39 -10.11 16.40
CA ASP A 34 -3.54 -10.11 17.30
C ASP A 34 -4.76 -10.85 16.73
N GLY A 35 -4.63 -11.51 15.58
CA GLY A 35 -5.69 -12.27 14.91
C GLY A 35 -6.72 -11.42 14.16
N LYS A 36 -6.60 -10.09 14.21
CA LYS A 36 -7.48 -9.18 13.47
C LYS A 36 -7.06 -9.07 12.01
N ILE A 37 -8.02 -8.75 11.15
CA ILE A 37 -7.77 -8.57 9.72
C ILE A 37 -7.71 -7.09 9.41
N TYR A 38 -6.60 -6.62 8.88
CA TYR A 38 -6.40 -5.25 8.45
C TYR A 38 -6.48 -5.19 6.93
N PHE A 39 -7.18 -4.22 6.37
CA PHE A 39 -7.29 -4.10 4.92
C PHE A 39 -7.55 -2.66 4.51
N ALA A 40 -7.22 -2.32 3.27
CA ALA A 40 -7.22 -0.94 2.81
C ALA A 40 -8.17 -0.69 1.64
N PRO A 41 -9.42 -0.28 1.91
CA PRO A 41 -10.28 0.31 0.89
C PRO A 41 -9.55 1.46 0.19
N SER A 42 -9.55 1.39 -1.13
CA SER A 42 -8.76 2.21 -2.03
C SER A 42 -9.61 2.62 -3.24
N SER A 43 -9.11 3.55 -4.04
CA SER A 43 -9.76 4.00 -5.27
C SER A 43 -8.83 3.88 -6.47
N GLU A 44 -9.31 3.14 -7.47
CA GLU A 44 -8.75 3.02 -8.82
C GLU A 44 -9.31 4.09 -9.75
N PHE A 45 -10.62 4.34 -9.71
CA PHE A 45 -11.28 5.16 -10.73
C PHE A 45 -11.94 6.43 -10.20
N TYR A 46 -12.15 6.55 -8.89
CA TYR A 46 -12.89 7.69 -8.33
C TYR A 46 -11.99 8.88 -8.01
N PRO A 47 -12.18 10.04 -8.67
CA PRO A 47 -11.28 11.18 -8.54
C PRO A 47 -11.19 11.76 -7.14
N GLY A 48 -9.97 12.11 -6.70
CA GLY A 48 -9.72 12.86 -5.47
C GLY A 48 -9.98 12.12 -4.15
N SER A 49 -10.27 10.83 -4.19
CA SER A 49 -10.43 9.98 -3.01
C SER A 49 -9.08 9.65 -2.37
N SER A 50 -9.06 9.42 -1.05
CA SER A 50 -7.86 8.98 -0.33
C SER A 50 -8.14 7.69 0.41
N ALA A 51 -7.20 6.75 0.36
CA ALA A 51 -7.37 5.45 0.98
C ALA A 51 -7.66 5.53 2.49
N ARG A 52 -8.23 4.44 3.00
CA ARG A 52 -8.44 4.20 4.42
C ARG A 52 -7.84 2.84 4.78
N ILE A 53 -7.54 2.60 6.05
CA ILE A 53 -7.26 1.26 6.57
C ILE A 53 -8.32 0.92 7.60
N TYR A 54 -8.95 -0.23 7.42
CA TYR A 54 -9.95 -0.79 8.32
C TYR A 54 -9.39 -2.01 9.03
N CYS A 55 -9.94 -2.27 10.21
CA CYS A 55 -9.72 -3.46 10.99
C CYS A 55 -11.06 -4.20 11.13
N TYR A 56 -11.06 -5.47 10.76
CA TYR A 56 -12.10 -6.43 11.09
C TYR A 56 -11.66 -7.25 12.31
N VAL A 57 -12.55 -7.35 13.30
CA VAL A 57 -12.37 -8.16 14.52
C VAL A 57 -13.25 -9.40 14.39
N PRO A 58 -12.70 -10.58 14.01
CA PRO A 58 -13.51 -11.76 13.71
C PRO A 58 -14.38 -12.24 14.87
N GLU A 59 -13.88 -12.13 16.10
CA GLU A 59 -14.56 -12.60 17.31
C GLU A 59 -15.78 -11.74 17.66
N ALA A 60 -15.72 -10.45 17.35
CA ALA A 60 -16.77 -9.48 17.62
C ALA A 60 -17.65 -9.18 16.40
N ASP A 61 -17.33 -9.77 15.24
CA ASP A 61 -17.98 -9.51 13.96
C ASP A 61 -18.03 -8.01 13.59
N ASN A 62 -16.99 -7.27 13.97
CA ASN A 62 -17.00 -5.80 13.96
C ASN A 62 -15.97 -5.22 12.98
N LEU A 63 -16.36 -4.15 12.28
CA LEU A 63 -15.51 -3.37 11.38
C LEU A 63 -15.28 -1.97 11.94
N ARG A 64 -14.04 -1.49 11.89
CA ARG A 64 -13.71 -0.10 12.26
C ARG A 64 -12.63 0.50 11.38
N GLU A 65 -12.75 1.79 11.08
CA GLU A 65 -11.64 2.56 10.51
C GLU A 65 -10.52 2.67 11.57
N VAL A 66 -9.28 2.41 11.17
CA VAL A 66 -8.09 2.52 12.04
C VAL A 66 -7.07 3.54 11.52
N VAL A 67 -7.05 3.78 10.21
CA VAL A 67 -6.23 4.84 9.60
C VAL A 67 -7.03 5.57 8.54
N ASN A 68 -7.03 6.90 8.64
CA ASN A 68 -7.45 7.80 7.59
C ASN A 68 -6.20 8.47 6.99
N ILE A 69 -5.90 8.16 5.73
CA ILE A 69 -4.64 8.57 5.09
C ILE A 69 -4.58 10.10 4.93
N GLU A 70 -5.68 10.75 4.60
CA GLU A 70 -5.73 12.21 4.49
C GLU A 70 -5.44 12.89 5.85
N LYS A 71 -6.02 12.37 6.95
CA LYS A 71 -5.76 12.90 8.29
C LYS A 71 -4.32 12.70 8.74
N VAL A 72 -3.73 11.53 8.47
CA VAL A 72 -2.38 11.20 8.94
C VAL A 72 -1.28 11.92 8.15
N THR A 73 -1.50 12.17 6.85
CA THR A 73 -0.57 12.96 6.04
C THR A 73 -0.75 14.46 6.28
N GLY A 74 -1.99 14.89 6.55
CA GLY A 74 -2.33 16.32 6.70
C GLY A 74 -2.17 17.11 5.40
N GLU A 75 -2.02 16.42 4.26
CA GLU A 75 -1.77 17.04 2.97
C GLU A 75 -3.08 17.57 2.36
N ARG A 76 -3.13 18.89 2.13
CA ARG A 76 -4.22 19.51 1.35
C ARG A 76 -3.81 19.55 -0.11
N LEU A 77 -4.20 18.53 -0.84
CA LEU A 77 -3.88 18.40 -2.26
C LEU A 77 -4.85 19.24 -3.10
N GLY A 78 -4.30 19.98 -4.06
CA GLY A 78 -5.09 20.82 -4.95
C GLY A 78 -5.93 19.99 -5.93
N GLU A 79 -6.85 20.66 -6.63
CA GLU A 79 -7.80 20.05 -7.56
C GLU A 79 -7.15 19.15 -8.64
N PHE A 80 -5.96 19.53 -9.11
CA PHE A 80 -5.23 18.85 -10.19
C PHE A 80 -4.06 18.00 -9.69
N ARG A 81 -3.96 17.74 -8.39
CA ARG A 81 -2.88 16.94 -7.81
C ARG A 81 -3.41 15.56 -7.38
N PRO A 82 -2.76 14.46 -7.80
CA PRO A 82 -3.20 13.13 -7.41
C PRO A 82 -3.15 12.93 -5.89
N SER A 83 -4.20 12.32 -5.35
CA SER A 83 -4.33 11.94 -3.94
C SER A 83 -3.57 10.65 -3.62
N HIS A 84 -3.39 10.37 -2.32
CA HIS A 84 -3.01 9.05 -1.82
C HIS A 84 -4.20 8.10 -1.94
N SER A 85 -4.60 7.78 -3.18
CA SER A 85 -5.86 7.08 -3.47
C SER A 85 -5.84 5.61 -3.08
N LYS A 86 -4.66 5.04 -2.80
CA LYS A 86 -4.53 3.61 -2.49
C LYS A 86 -3.50 3.28 -1.44
N ILE A 87 -3.66 2.09 -0.86
CA ILE A 87 -2.58 1.24 -0.36
C ILE A 87 -2.56 0.01 -1.26
N HIS A 88 -1.61 -0.05 -2.21
CA HIS A 88 -1.57 -1.11 -3.23
C HIS A 88 -0.62 -2.21 -2.79
N ILE A 89 -1.12 -3.40 -2.43
CA ILE A 89 -0.34 -4.58 -1.95
C ILE A 89 0.90 -4.17 -1.12
N SER A 90 0.71 -3.19 -0.24
CA SER A 90 1.81 -2.47 0.43
C SER A 90 1.50 -2.27 1.89
N MET A 91 0.91 -3.31 2.49
CA MET A 91 0.83 -3.48 3.93
C MET A 91 1.80 -4.58 4.35
N ALA A 92 2.36 -4.48 5.54
CA ALA A 92 3.19 -5.51 6.13
C ALA A 92 3.11 -5.46 7.66
N VAL A 93 3.16 -6.63 8.31
CA VAL A 93 3.09 -6.72 9.78
C VAL A 93 4.48 -7.02 10.36
N GLY A 94 4.97 -6.10 11.20
CA GLY A 94 6.20 -6.24 11.95
C GLY A 94 6.17 -7.36 12.98
N LYS A 95 7.35 -7.76 13.47
CA LYS A 95 7.48 -8.79 14.52
C LYS A 95 6.83 -8.38 15.84
N ASP A 96 6.75 -7.08 16.08
CA ASP A 96 6.10 -6.44 17.23
C ASP A 96 4.59 -6.20 17.04
N GLY A 97 4.03 -6.62 15.91
CA GLY A 97 2.62 -6.39 15.58
C GLY A 97 2.31 -5.00 15.01
N THR A 98 3.31 -4.14 14.82
CA THR A 98 3.12 -2.87 14.11
C THR A 98 2.70 -3.15 12.66
N LEU A 99 1.63 -2.50 12.22
CA LEU A 99 1.17 -2.55 10.84
C LEU A 99 1.80 -1.40 10.06
N TYR A 100 2.60 -1.72 9.07
CA TYR A 100 3.17 -0.74 8.14
C TYR A 100 2.32 -0.68 6.87
N ALA A 101 2.13 0.52 6.34
CA ALA A 101 1.44 0.74 5.07
C ALA A 101 2.11 1.87 4.28
N ALA A 102 2.21 1.72 2.97
CA ALA A 102 2.75 2.77 2.10
C ALA A 102 1.71 3.21 1.06
N THR A 103 1.65 4.51 0.80
CA THR A 103 0.62 5.05 -0.10
C THR A 103 0.97 4.87 -1.58
N HIS A 104 -0.06 4.75 -2.40
CA HIS A 104 0.04 4.72 -3.85
C HIS A 104 -1.02 5.65 -4.47
N LEU A 105 -0.92 5.86 -5.77
CA LEU A 105 -1.89 6.59 -6.58
C LEU A 105 -2.21 5.81 -7.82
N THR A 106 -3.43 5.93 -8.30
CA THR A 106 -3.80 5.57 -9.69
C THR A 106 -5.18 6.11 -10.07
N ALA A 107 -5.96 6.59 -9.10
CA ALA A 107 -7.14 7.39 -9.37
C ALA A 107 -6.80 8.78 -9.94
N PRO A 108 -7.69 9.35 -10.76
CA PRO A 108 -7.53 10.73 -11.23
C PRO A 108 -7.49 11.76 -10.08
N PRO A 109 -6.78 12.88 -10.25
CA PRO A 109 -7.04 14.09 -9.48
C PRO A 109 -8.51 14.53 -9.58
N LYS A 110 -9.02 15.24 -8.58
CA LYS A 110 -10.43 15.69 -8.50
C LYS A 110 -10.93 16.39 -9.78
N GLY A 111 -10.10 17.24 -10.38
CA GLY A 111 -10.43 18.02 -11.58
C GLY A 111 -10.09 17.34 -12.90
N GLU A 112 -9.66 16.08 -12.89
CA GLU A 112 -9.16 15.37 -14.08
C GLU A 112 -9.92 14.08 -14.32
N LYS A 113 -9.94 13.64 -15.59
CA LYS A 113 -10.56 12.36 -15.99
C LYS A 113 -9.60 11.18 -15.88
N TYR A 114 -8.30 11.43 -15.95
CA TYR A 114 -7.24 10.42 -15.95
C TYR A 114 -6.15 10.81 -14.95
N ALA A 115 -5.41 9.83 -14.41
CA ALA A 115 -4.38 10.08 -13.41
C ALA A 115 -3.16 10.85 -13.95
N GLY A 116 -2.82 10.67 -15.22
CA GLY A 116 -1.71 11.40 -15.88
C GLY A 116 -0.34 11.18 -15.22
N ILE A 117 -0.10 9.98 -14.67
CA ILE A 117 1.05 9.70 -13.79
C ILE A 117 2.38 9.93 -14.50
N TYR A 118 2.49 9.51 -15.76
CA TYR A 118 3.71 9.64 -16.55
C TYR A 118 3.90 11.07 -17.05
N GLU A 119 2.82 11.72 -17.47
CA GLU A 119 2.81 13.06 -18.04
C GLU A 119 3.11 14.14 -16.99
N THR A 120 2.75 13.89 -15.75
CA THR A 120 2.96 14.81 -14.62
C THR A 120 4.09 14.38 -13.70
N TYR A 121 4.84 13.33 -14.06
CA TYR A 121 5.95 12.84 -13.25
C TYR A 121 6.98 13.95 -12.99
N GLY A 122 7.30 14.18 -11.71
CA GLY A 122 8.24 15.22 -11.29
C GLY A 122 7.68 16.65 -11.31
N ASP A 123 6.44 16.87 -11.77
CA ASP A 123 5.83 18.20 -11.74
C ASP A 123 5.50 18.59 -10.28
N PRO A 124 6.02 19.72 -9.77
CA PRO A 124 5.86 20.11 -8.38
C PRO A 124 4.43 20.52 -7.99
N LYS A 125 3.55 20.79 -8.97
CA LYS A 125 2.16 21.23 -8.76
C LYS A 125 1.15 20.14 -9.12
N ARG A 126 1.36 19.44 -10.23
CA ARG A 126 0.45 18.45 -10.81
C ARG A 126 0.88 17.01 -10.53
N GLY A 127 2.17 16.77 -10.33
CA GLY A 127 2.69 15.44 -10.04
C GLY A 127 2.28 14.96 -8.65
N TYR A 128 2.17 13.65 -8.50
CA TYR A 128 2.00 13.01 -7.19
C TYR A 128 3.05 13.53 -6.21
N PRO A 129 2.71 13.88 -4.95
CA PRO A 129 3.72 14.29 -3.97
C PRO A 129 4.79 13.23 -3.73
N GLY A 130 4.39 11.95 -3.82
CA GLY A 130 5.22 10.79 -3.50
C GLY A 130 4.66 9.98 -2.34
N SER A 131 5.04 8.71 -2.26
CA SER A 131 4.53 7.76 -1.28
C SER A 131 4.92 8.14 0.13
N VAL A 132 3.95 8.13 1.04
CA VAL A 132 4.15 8.28 2.48
C VAL A 132 4.07 6.91 3.13
N LEU A 133 5.02 6.63 4.01
CA LEU A 133 5.02 5.44 4.84
C LEU A 133 4.35 5.73 6.19
N ILE A 134 3.52 4.80 6.63
CA ILE A 134 2.69 4.93 7.83
C ILE A 134 2.93 3.71 8.70
N ALA A 135 2.97 3.92 10.01
CA ALA A 135 2.90 2.86 11.02
C ALA A 135 1.63 3.02 11.83
N TYR A 136 0.84 1.95 11.93
CA TYR A 136 -0.27 1.83 12.85
C TYR A 136 0.10 0.82 13.94
N TYR A 137 -0.14 1.19 15.19
CA TYR A 137 0.23 0.42 16.39
C TYR A 137 -1.05 -0.11 17.04
N PRO A 138 -1.46 -1.37 16.76
CA PRO A 138 -2.75 -1.90 17.22
C PRO A 138 -2.93 -1.90 18.73
N GLU A 139 -1.88 -2.17 19.50
CA GLU A 139 -1.95 -2.26 20.96
C GLU A 139 -2.37 -0.95 21.63
N ARG A 140 -2.06 0.19 21.00
CA ARG A 140 -2.30 1.54 21.53
C ARG A 140 -3.21 2.41 20.66
N ASP A 141 -3.81 1.81 19.63
CA ASP A 141 -4.69 2.47 18.66
C ASP A 141 -4.12 3.82 18.15
N LYS A 142 -2.84 3.81 17.77
CA LYS A 142 -2.11 5.01 17.36
C LYS A 142 -1.54 4.85 15.97
N THR A 143 -1.58 5.93 15.19
CA THR A 143 -0.96 6.02 13.88
C THR A 143 0.17 7.04 13.89
N GLU A 144 1.24 6.74 13.15
CA GLU A 144 2.37 7.63 12.92
C GLU A 144 2.68 7.73 11.43
N ASN A 145 2.94 8.96 10.97
CA ASN A 145 3.49 9.23 9.65
C ASN A 145 5.02 9.11 9.73
N LEU A 146 5.60 8.10 9.08
CA LEU A 146 7.03 7.85 9.05
C LEU A 146 7.77 8.69 8.00
N GLY A 147 7.03 9.47 7.20
CA GLY A 147 7.55 10.38 6.21
C GLY A 147 7.41 9.86 4.78
N ARG A 148 7.78 10.73 3.84
CA ARG A 148 7.74 10.43 2.42
C ARG A 148 8.96 9.63 2.01
N VAL A 149 8.75 8.47 1.40
CA VAL A 149 9.81 7.51 1.07
C VAL A 149 10.21 7.54 -0.41
N THR A 150 9.29 7.93 -1.30
CA THR A 150 9.52 7.93 -2.75
C THR A 150 8.93 9.18 -3.41
N PRO A 151 9.71 10.26 -3.58
CA PRO A 151 9.23 11.49 -4.22
C PRO A 151 8.68 11.22 -5.62
N TYR A 152 7.50 11.79 -5.93
CA TYR A 152 6.82 11.65 -7.22
C TYR A 152 6.42 10.23 -7.65
N GLU A 153 6.58 9.25 -6.76
CA GLU A 153 6.27 7.84 -7.03
C GLU A 153 5.40 7.27 -5.94
N GLY A 154 4.49 6.36 -6.30
CA GLY A 154 3.75 5.59 -5.32
C GLY A 154 4.47 4.27 -5.00
N THR A 155 4.17 3.70 -3.83
CA THR A 155 4.64 2.35 -3.48
C THR A 155 3.66 1.32 -4.04
N ARG A 156 4.08 0.54 -5.03
CA ARG A 156 3.22 -0.44 -5.69
C ARG A 156 3.14 -1.75 -4.93
N VAL A 157 4.23 -2.22 -4.34
CA VAL A 157 4.22 -3.41 -3.49
C VAL A 157 5.19 -3.21 -2.35
N MET A 158 4.95 -3.83 -1.20
CA MET A 158 5.84 -3.76 -0.05
C MET A 158 5.88 -5.09 0.71
N THR A 159 7.06 -5.45 1.22
CA THR A 159 7.26 -6.52 2.18
C THR A 159 8.17 -6.05 3.32
N ILE A 160 8.36 -6.90 4.32
CA ILE A 160 9.21 -6.62 5.49
C ILE A 160 10.19 -7.77 5.73
N ASP A 161 11.48 -7.44 5.84
CA ASP A 161 12.43 -8.30 6.54
C ASP A 161 12.27 -8.05 8.04
N LYS A 162 11.58 -8.96 8.72
CA LYS A 162 11.25 -8.84 10.15
C LYS A 162 12.46 -8.95 11.07
N GLU A 163 13.51 -9.63 10.65
CA GLU A 163 14.71 -9.80 11.46
C GLU A 163 15.62 -8.57 11.35
N ARG A 164 15.72 -7.98 10.16
CA ARG A 164 16.49 -6.75 9.93
C ARG A 164 15.70 -5.47 10.20
N ASN A 165 14.38 -5.54 10.37
CA ASN A 165 13.46 -4.39 10.46
C ASN A 165 13.61 -3.43 9.28
N ILE A 166 13.63 -4.00 8.07
CA ILE A 166 13.71 -3.24 6.81
C ILE A 166 12.45 -3.49 6.00
N LEU A 167 11.80 -2.40 5.57
CA LEU A 167 10.73 -2.46 4.59
C LEU A 167 11.33 -2.39 3.19
N TYR A 168 10.95 -3.34 2.34
CA TYR A 168 11.32 -3.33 0.94
C TYR A 168 10.10 -2.98 0.10
N MET A 169 10.22 -1.95 -0.72
CA MET A 169 9.14 -1.39 -1.52
C MET A 169 9.55 -1.37 -2.99
N VAL A 170 8.62 -1.66 -3.90
CA VAL A 170 8.82 -1.38 -5.33
C VAL A 170 7.95 -0.20 -5.73
N THR A 171 8.58 0.79 -6.37
CA THR A 171 7.92 2.05 -6.74
C THR A 171 7.20 1.96 -8.07
N MET A 172 6.32 2.93 -8.34
CA MET A 172 5.73 3.17 -9.65
C MET A 172 5.78 4.69 -9.91
N PRO A 173 6.16 5.14 -11.13
CA PRO A 173 6.30 4.34 -12.34
C PRO A 173 7.69 3.72 -12.60
N ARG A 174 8.73 4.03 -11.82
CA ARG A 174 10.09 3.65 -12.23
C ARG A 174 10.48 2.20 -11.88
N SER A 175 9.68 1.49 -11.08
CA SER A 175 9.96 0.15 -10.60
C SER A 175 11.29 0.04 -9.84
N HIS A 176 11.59 1.02 -8.99
CA HIS A 176 12.77 1.00 -8.14
C HIS A 176 12.52 0.19 -6.87
N LEU A 177 13.49 -0.63 -6.47
CA LEU A 177 13.52 -1.26 -5.16
C LEU A 177 14.05 -0.26 -4.14
N ILE A 178 13.26 0.03 -3.12
CA ILE A 178 13.61 0.92 -2.02
C ILE A 178 13.69 0.11 -0.74
N ALA A 179 14.80 0.23 -0.02
CA ALA A 179 14.97 -0.30 1.32
C ALA A 179 14.77 0.83 2.33
N PHE A 180 13.81 0.72 3.23
CA PHE A 180 13.57 1.66 4.31
C PHE A 180 13.93 1.00 5.65
N ASP A 181 14.96 1.52 6.30
CA ASP A 181 15.33 1.12 7.67
C ASP A 181 14.35 1.76 8.65
N ILE A 182 13.58 0.92 9.36
CA ILE A 182 12.53 1.37 10.28
C ILE A 182 13.14 2.11 11.48
N LYS A 183 14.29 1.65 11.96
CA LYS A 183 14.95 2.19 13.16
C LYS A 183 15.61 3.54 12.85
N GLU A 184 16.38 3.58 11.77
CA GLU A 184 17.12 4.78 11.36
C GLU A 184 16.24 5.78 10.59
N ARG A 185 15.01 5.39 10.22
CA ARG A 185 14.04 6.17 9.44
C ARG A 185 14.64 6.71 8.15
N ARG A 186 15.34 5.84 7.43
CA ARG A 186 16.07 6.23 6.21
C ARG A 186 15.76 5.29 5.06
N SER A 187 15.41 5.88 3.91
CA SER A 187 15.30 5.16 2.65
C SER A 187 16.64 5.10 1.92
N ARG A 188 16.86 3.99 1.23
CA ARG A 188 17.91 3.80 0.23
C ARG A 188 17.27 3.28 -1.05
N ASP A 189 17.44 4.02 -2.14
CA ASP A 189 17.10 3.56 -3.48
C ASP A 189 18.19 2.57 -3.94
N ILE A 190 17.80 1.30 -4.13
CA ILE A 190 18.70 0.22 -4.57
C ILE A 190 18.86 0.26 -6.09
N GLY A 191 17.90 0.82 -6.81
CA GLY A 191 17.84 0.86 -8.26
C GLY A 191 16.63 0.15 -8.83
N ARG A 192 16.51 0.20 -10.16
CA ARG A 192 15.40 -0.37 -10.91
C ARG A 192 15.43 -1.91 -10.85
N LEU A 193 14.31 -2.49 -10.46
CA LEU A 193 14.08 -3.93 -10.33
C LEU A 193 13.41 -4.52 -11.58
N SER A 194 12.45 -3.80 -12.17
CA SER A 194 11.67 -4.22 -13.36
C SER A 194 11.34 -3.01 -14.24
N MET A 195 10.47 -3.16 -15.25
CA MET A 195 10.12 -2.06 -16.15
C MET A 195 8.97 -1.21 -15.58
N GLU A 196 7.84 -1.82 -15.20
CA GLU A 196 6.61 -1.05 -14.94
C GLU A 196 5.64 -1.65 -13.90
N ASN A 197 5.42 -2.97 -13.92
CA ASN A 197 4.32 -3.65 -13.22
C ASN A 197 4.78 -4.85 -12.40
N THR A 198 5.73 -4.64 -11.50
CA THR A 198 5.97 -5.65 -10.46
C THR A 198 4.71 -5.89 -9.62
N LEU A 199 4.29 -7.15 -9.56
CA LEU A 199 3.19 -7.64 -8.73
C LEU A 199 3.75 -8.72 -7.78
N GLY A 200 3.61 -8.49 -6.49
CA GLY A 200 4.17 -9.33 -5.44
C GLY A 200 5.64 -9.02 -5.11
N ILE A 201 5.94 -8.98 -3.81
CA ILE A 201 7.29 -8.91 -3.27
C ILE A 201 7.28 -9.65 -1.93
N GLU A 202 8.28 -10.49 -1.69
CA GLU A 202 8.35 -11.29 -0.48
C GLU A 202 9.76 -11.33 0.09
N SER A 203 9.89 -11.20 1.40
CA SER A 203 11.13 -11.47 2.12
C SER A 203 11.13 -12.90 2.62
N ASP A 204 12.18 -13.66 2.31
CA ASP A 204 12.36 -14.98 2.91
C ASP A 204 13.04 -14.91 4.28
N ALA A 205 13.11 -16.04 4.98
CA ALA A 205 13.71 -16.15 6.31
C ALA A 205 15.25 -15.92 6.34
N ARG A 206 15.92 -15.89 5.18
CA ARG A 206 17.35 -15.59 5.05
C ARG A 206 17.58 -14.09 4.81
N GLY A 207 16.53 -13.36 4.42
CA GLY A 207 16.58 -11.95 4.02
C GLY A 207 16.73 -11.73 2.52
N PHE A 208 16.60 -12.76 1.70
CA PHE A 208 16.50 -12.54 0.27
C PHE A 208 15.14 -11.96 -0.06
N ILE A 209 15.13 -10.99 -0.98
CA ILE A 209 13.91 -10.35 -1.44
C ILE A 209 13.59 -10.92 -2.82
N TYR A 210 12.39 -11.47 -2.95
CA TYR A 210 11.87 -12.06 -4.18
C TYR A 210 10.77 -11.20 -4.76
N SER A 211 10.74 -11.10 -6.09
CA SER A 211 9.70 -10.37 -6.80
C SER A 211 9.56 -10.89 -8.23
N THR A 212 8.71 -10.26 -9.02
CA THR A 212 8.50 -10.57 -10.44
C THR A 212 8.69 -9.33 -11.31
N ASP A 213 9.08 -9.53 -12.55
CA ASP A 213 9.06 -8.49 -13.58
C ASP A 213 7.90 -8.63 -14.56
N ASP A 214 7.82 -7.66 -15.46
CA ASP A 214 6.81 -7.53 -16.51
C ASP A 214 6.85 -8.67 -17.54
N GLU A 215 7.94 -9.45 -17.60
CA GLU A 215 8.09 -10.59 -18.52
C GLU A 215 7.73 -11.94 -17.85
N GLY A 216 7.36 -11.91 -16.57
CA GLY A 216 6.99 -13.08 -15.79
C GLY A 216 8.19 -13.85 -15.22
N PHE A 217 9.37 -13.23 -15.16
CA PHE A 217 10.52 -13.81 -14.49
C PHE A 217 10.48 -13.57 -12.99
N ILE A 218 11.10 -14.50 -12.24
CA ILE A 218 11.35 -14.32 -10.81
C ILE A 218 12.68 -13.59 -10.64
N ILE A 219 12.67 -12.51 -9.86
CA ILE A 219 13.85 -11.76 -9.48
C ILE A 219 14.17 -12.06 -8.02
N ARG A 220 15.46 -12.21 -7.71
CA ARG A 220 15.97 -12.29 -6.33
C ARG A 220 17.03 -11.21 -6.10
N TYR A 221 16.81 -10.38 -5.09
CA TYR A 221 17.80 -9.44 -4.57
C TYR A 221 18.45 -10.00 -3.30
N ASN A 222 19.79 -9.92 -3.23
CA ASN A 222 20.57 -10.17 -2.02
C ASN A 222 20.96 -8.83 -1.38
N PRO A 223 20.56 -8.56 -0.13
CA PRO A 223 21.00 -7.37 0.59
C PRO A 223 22.50 -7.35 0.95
N GLU A 224 23.19 -8.49 0.85
CA GLU A 224 24.60 -8.72 1.21
C GLU A 224 25.55 -8.85 0.00
#